data_AF-A0A4U1F8T0-F1
#
_entry.id   AF-A0A4U1F8T0-F1
#
_cell.length_a   1.000
_cell.length_b   1.000
_cell.length_c   1.000
_cell.angle_alpha   90.00
_cell.angle_beta   90.00
_cell.angle_gamma   90.00
#
_symmetry.space_group_name_H-M   'P 1'
#
loop_
_entity.id
_entity.type
_entity.pdbx_description
1 polymer ?
#
loop_
_entity_poly.entity_id
_entity_poly.type
_entity_poly.pdbx_seq_one_letter_code
_entity_poly.pdbx_strand_id
1 'polypeptide(L)'
;FEASFIRLLDKITNGSRIEINQTGTTLYYQPGLLYGGSVEHDCSILRGIGYYLESLLCLAPFMKHPLRIVLRGVTNDQVDPSVDVLKATALPLLKQFGIDGESFELKIVRRGMLPGGGGEVFFSCPVRKVLKPIQLTDPGKIK
;
A
#
# COMPACT_ATOMS: atom_id res chain seq x y z
N PHE A 1 8.13 7.14 -11.48
CA PHE A 1 6.98 6.59 -10.70
C PHE A 1 7.12 6.93 -9.21
N GLU A 2 8.36 7.11 -8.73
CA GLU A 2 8.74 7.59 -7.40
C GLU A 2 8.08 8.93 -7.06
N ALA A 3 8.02 9.88 -7.99
CA ALA A 3 7.29 11.13 -7.77
C ALA A 3 5.79 10.90 -7.49
N SER A 4 5.17 9.90 -8.13
CA SER A 4 3.78 9.51 -7.82
C SER A 4 3.69 8.86 -6.43
N PHE A 5 4.67 8.03 -6.07
CA PHE A 5 4.76 7.41 -4.75
C PHE A 5 4.92 8.44 -3.63
N ILE A 6 5.79 9.44 -3.82
CA ILE A 6 5.98 10.53 -2.85
C ILE A 6 4.69 11.34 -2.67
N ARG A 7 3.93 11.59 -3.74
CA ARG A 7 2.58 12.21 -3.65
C ARG A 7 1.58 11.34 -2.88
N LEU A 8 1.66 10.02 -3.01
CA LEU A 8 0.85 9.11 -2.19
C LEU A 8 1.21 9.25 -0.71
N LEU A 9 2.51 9.30 -0.38
CA LEU A 9 2.96 9.49 1.01
C LEU A 9 2.47 10.84 1.57
N ASP A 10 2.50 11.90 0.77
CA ASP A 10 1.97 13.21 1.17
C ASP A 10 0.46 13.15 1.46
N LYS A 11 -0.32 12.44 0.63
CA LYS A 11 -1.78 12.27 0.84
C LYS A 11 -2.15 11.52 2.12
N ILE A 12 -1.33 10.55 2.54
CA ILE A 12 -1.61 9.71 3.72
C ILE A 12 -0.98 10.27 5.01
N THR A 13 -0.21 11.35 4.91
CA THR A 13 0.44 12.00 6.06
C THR A 13 -0.07 13.43 6.26
N ASN A 14 0.17 13.98 7.44
CA ASN A 14 -0.14 15.37 7.77
C ASN A 14 1.11 16.03 8.36
N GLY A 15 1.52 17.17 7.79
CA GLY A 15 2.72 17.89 8.19
C GLY A 15 4.03 17.34 7.63
N SER A 16 3.98 16.53 6.56
CA SER A 16 5.16 16.16 5.77
C SER A 16 5.77 17.39 5.10
N ARG A 17 7.09 17.45 5.01
CA ARG A 17 7.81 18.42 4.17
C ARG A 17 8.63 17.67 3.14
N ILE A 18 8.37 17.96 1.88
CA ILE A 18 8.92 17.25 0.73
C ILE A 18 9.53 18.28 -0.20
N GLU A 19 10.83 18.19 -0.43
CA GLU A 19 11.54 19.08 -1.35
C GLU A 19 12.36 18.24 -2.33
N ILE A 20 12.18 18.53 -3.61
CA ILE A 20 12.94 17.91 -4.70
C ILE A 20 13.77 19.02 -5.32
N ASN A 21 15.07 18.79 -5.46
CA ASN A 21 15.95 19.76 -6.10
C ASN A 21 15.57 19.97 -7.59
N GLN A 22 16.06 21.06 -8.18
CA GLN A 22 15.69 21.42 -9.57
C GLN A 22 16.00 20.32 -10.59
N THR A 23 17.07 19.55 -10.38
CA THR A 23 17.49 18.47 -11.27
C THR A 23 16.76 17.14 -11.02
N GLY A 24 15.95 17.03 -9.96
CA GLY A 24 15.25 15.80 -9.59
C GLY A 24 16.14 14.66 -9.07
N THR A 25 17.40 14.95 -8.73
CA THR A 25 18.41 13.97 -8.29
C THR A 25 18.57 13.89 -6.78
N THR A 26 17.94 14.81 -6.03
CA THR A 26 18.00 14.84 -4.57
C THR A 26 16.59 15.10 -4.02
N LEU A 27 16.21 14.26 -3.06
CA LEU A 27 14.95 14.34 -2.32
C LEU A 27 15.26 14.62 -0.85
N TYR A 28 14.72 15.70 -0.32
CA TYR A 28 14.60 15.92 1.11
C TYR A 28 13.18 15.53 1.54
N TYR A 29 13.08 14.59 2.49
CA TYR A 29 11.82 14.12 3.03
C TYR A 29 11.85 14.20 4.56
N GLN A 30 11.08 15.12 5.12
CA GLN A 30 10.81 15.19 6.55
C GLN A 30 9.41 14.58 6.78
N PRO A 31 9.33 13.39 7.41
CA PRO A 31 8.07 12.69 7.61
C PRO A 31 7.12 13.48 8.52
N GLY A 32 5.84 13.45 8.17
CA GLY A 32 4.74 13.95 9.00
C GLY A 32 4.09 12.85 9.84
N LEU A 33 2.95 13.18 10.45
CA LEU A 33 2.11 12.20 11.14
C LEU A 33 1.39 11.32 10.12
N LEU A 34 1.47 10.00 10.27
CA LEU A 34 0.64 9.05 9.52
C LEU A 34 -0.84 9.29 9.87
N TYR A 35 -1.62 9.83 8.93
CA TYR A 35 -2.96 10.33 9.22
C TYR A 35 -4.05 9.33 8.82
N GLY A 36 -3.96 8.76 7.62
CA GLY A 36 -4.97 7.83 7.07
C GLY A 36 -6.23 8.54 6.56
N GLY A 37 -7.38 7.84 6.59
CA GLY A 37 -8.65 8.33 6.07
C GLY A 37 -8.99 7.82 4.67
N SER A 38 -9.91 8.50 3.99
CA SER A 38 -10.33 8.16 2.61
C SER A 38 -9.42 8.83 1.59
N VAL A 39 -8.75 8.04 0.76
CA VAL A 39 -7.76 8.52 -0.22
C VAL A 39 -8.03 7.91 -1.59
N GLU A 40 -7.80 8.67 -2.65
CA GLU A 40 -7.72 8.14 -4.01
C GLU A 40 -6.35 8.47 -4.61
N HIS A 41 -5.77 7.52 -5.33
CA HIS A 41 -4.47 7.71 -5.97
C HIS A 41 -4.37 7.00 -7.32
N ASP A 42 -4.05 7.79 -8.34
CA ASP A 42 -3.71 7.28 -9.67
C ASP A 42 -2.21 6.93 -9.69
N CYS A 43 -1.95 5.62 -9.71
CA CYS A 43 -0.61 5.06 -9.82
C CYS A 43 -0.04 5.32 -11.21
N SER A 44 1.26 5.58 -11.29
CA SER A 44 1.96 5.64 -12.57
C SER A 44 1.89 4.28 -13.28
N ILE A 45 1.55 4.27 -14.57
CA ILE A 45 1.53 3.04 -15.38
C ILE A 45 2.91 2.37 -15.54
N LEU A 46 3.99 3.06 -15.19
CA LEU A 46 5.36 2.53 -15.25
C LEU A 46 5.66 1.49 -14.15
N ARG A 47 4.78 1.35 -13.15
CA ARG A 47 4.87 0.37 -12.06
C ARG A 47 3.49 -0.18 -11.74
N GLY A 48 3.42 -1.41 -11.26
CA GLY A 48 2.19 -2.02 -10.78
C GLY A 48 1.62 -1.32 -9.54
N ILE A 49 0.31 -1.44 -9.32
CA ILE A 49 -0.36 -1.02 -8.09
C ILE A 49 0.30 -1.67 -6.86
N GLY A 50 0.82 -2.89 -7.01
CA GLY A 50 1.55 -3.59 -5.96
C GLY A 50 2.71 -2.81 -5.36
N TYR A 51 3.46 -2.06 -6.18
CA TYR A 51 4.56 -1.19 -5.72
C TYR A 51 4.10 -0.18 -4.66
N TYR A 52 2.93 0.43 -4.88
CA TYR A 52 2.35 1.41 -3.96
C TYR A 52 1.71 0.71 -2.76
N LEU A 53 1.02 -0.40 -3.01
CA LEU A 53 0.27 -1.15 -2.00
C LEU A 53 1.19 -1.77 -0.94
N GLU A 54 2.36 -2.28 -1.33
CA GLU A 54 3.34 -2.85 -0.40
C GLU A 54 3.73 -1.86 0.71
N SER A 55 4.01 -0.61 0.35
CA SER A 55 4.32 0.44 1.32
C SER A 55 3.12 0.77 2.21
N LEU A 56 1.90 0.75 1.66
CA LEU A 56 0.69 0.99 2.45
C LEU A 56 0.41 -0.14 3.43
N LEU A 57 0.70 -1.40 3.08
CA LEU A 57 0.56 -2.53 4.01
C LEU A 57 1.45 -2.37 5.25
N CYS A 58 2.64 -1.77 5.08
CA CYS A 58 3.55 -1.49 6.19
C CYS A 58 3.10 -0.30 7.07
N LEU A 59 2.49 0.73 6.47
CA LEU A 59 2.19 1.99 7.17
C LEU A 59 0.75 2.05 7.73
N ALA A 60 -0.22 1.49 7.00
CA ALA A 60 -1.65 1.64 7.30
C ALA A 60 -2.08 1.22 8.73
N PRO A 61 -1.51 0.15 9.33
CA PRO A 61 -1.85 -0.22 10.70
C PRO A 61 -1.52 0.87 11.73
N PHE A 62 -0.56 1.75 11.46
CA PHE A 62 -0.03 2.72 12.42
C PHE A 62 -0.55 4.15 12.20
N MET A 63 -1.53 4.33 11.33
CA MET A 63 -2.13 5.64 11.05
C MET A 63 -3.02 6.12 12.20
N LYS A 64 -3.27 7.43 12.29
CA LYS A 64 -4.20 8.02 13.27
C LYS A 64 -5.65 7.59 13.03
N HIS A 65 -6.05 7.47 11.77
CA HIS A 65 -7.38 7.05 11.33
C HIS A 65 -7.26 5.83 10.40
N PRO A 66 -8.28 4.94 10.37
CA PRO A 66 -8.30 3.82 9.42
C PRO A 66 -8.11 4.31 7.99
N LEU A 67 -7.31 3.58 7.21
CA LEU A 67 -7.09 3.89 5.80
C LEU A 67 -8.17 3.22 4.95
N ARG A 68 -8.77 3.97 4.04
CA ARG A 68 -9.61 3.48 2.94
C ARG A 68 -9.11 4.11 1.67
N ILE A 69 -8.47 3.33 0.80
CA ILE A 69 -7.79 3.87 -0.38
C ILE A 69 -8.21 3.16 -1.65
N VAL A 70 -8.48 3.95 -2.69
CA VAL A 70 -8.66 3.48 -4.05
C VAL A 70 -7.38 3.78 -4.84
N LEU A 71 -6.75 2.73 -5.35
CA LEU A 71 -5.58 2.80 -6.23
C LEU A 71 -5.99 2.45 -7.66
N ARG A 72 -5.66 3.31 -8.62
CA ARG A 72 -5.94 3.09 -10.05
C ARG A 72 -4.65 2.93 -10.84
N GLY A 73 -4.55 1.94 -11.73
CA GLY A 73 -3.31 1.67 -12.47
C GLY A 73 -3.18 0.24 -13.01
N VAL A 74 -1.95 -0.23 -13.18
CA VAL A 74 -1.67 -1.60 -13.66
C VAL A 74 -1.78 -2.58 -12.49
N THR A 75 -2.64 -3.59 -12.59
CA THR A 75 -2.83 -4.57 -11.49
C THR A 75 -1.79 -5.69 -11.48
N ASN A 76 -1.16 -5.95 -12.61
CA ASN A 76 -0.19 -7.02 -12.79
C ASN A 76 0.85 -6.64 -13.85
N ASP A 77 2.13 -6.77 -13.52
CA ASP A 77 3.25 -6.62 -14.45
C ASP A 77 4.30 -7.72 -14.19
N GLN A 78 5.51 -7.57 -14.74
CA GLN A 78 6.60 -8.56 -14.63
C GLN A 78 7.66 -8.20 -13.57
N VAL A 79 7.50 -7.06 -12.88
CA VAL A 79 8.55 -6.50 -12.02
C VAL A 79 8.06 -6.38 -10.58
N ASP A 80 6.81 -5.97 -10.39
CA ASP A 80 6.19 -5.69 -9.11
C ASP A 80 5.36 -6.88 -8.61
N PRO A 81 5.20 -7.04 -7.28
CA PRO A 81 4.27 -8.02 -6.74
C PRO A 81 2.86 -7.72 -7.25
N SER A 82 2.19 -8.73 -7.79
CA SER A 82 0.82 -8.55 -8.25
C SER A 82 -0.12 -8.30 -7.07
N VAL A 83 -1.24 -7.64 -7.35
CA VAL A 83 -2.29 -7.41 -6.35
C VAL A 83 -2.87 -8.71 -5.81
N ASP A 84 -2.84 -9.80 -6.60
CA ASP A 84 -3.26 -11.14 -6.17
C ASP A 84 -2.26 -11.76 -5.20
N VAL A 85 -0.95 -11.63 -5.49
CA VAL A 85 0.09 -12.14 -4.60
C VAL A 85 -0.04 -11.47 -3.24
N LEU A 86 -0.11 -10.14 -3.19
CA LEU A 86 -0.29 -9.41 -1.92
C LEU A 86 -1.59 -9.80 -1.20
N LYS A 87 -2.68 -10.04 -1.95
CA LYS A 87 -3.94 -10.52 -1.38
C LYS A 87 -3.82 -11.92 -0.78
N ALA A 88 -3.13 -12.83 -1.47
CA ALA A 88 -3.02 -14.23 -1.08
C ALA A 88 -1.98 -14.46 0.02
N THR A 89 -0.96 -13.61 0.12
CA THR A 89 0.17 -13.82 1.04
C THR A 89 0.21 -12.78 2.16
N ALA A 90 0.30 -11.49 1.81
CA ALA A 90 0.52 -10.43 2.80
C ALA A 90 -0.70 -10.25 3.72
N LEU A 91 -1.93 -10.30 3.19
CA LEU A 91 -3.13 -10.14 4.01
C LEU A 91 -3.28 -11.24 5.07
N PRO A 92 -3.19 -12.55 4.74
CA PRO A 92 -3.21 -13.60 5.76
C PRO A 92 -2.09 -13.47 6.79
N LEU A 93 -0.89 -13.06 6.37
CA LEU A 93 0.23 -12.84 7.28
C LEU A 93 -0.05 -11.69 8.27
N LEU A 94 -0.54 -10.55 7.78
CA LEU A 94 -0.88 -9.39 8.63
C LEU A 94 -2.00 -9.72 9.63
N LYS A 95 -2.94 -10.59 9.27
CA LYS A 95 -3.95 -11.11 10.21
C LYS A 95 -3.31 -11.85 11.39
N GLN A 96 -2.22 -12.59 11.18
CA GLN A 96 -1.51 -13.26 12.28
C GLN A 96 -0.86 -12.26 13.25
N PHE A 97 -0.43 -11.09 12.75
CA PHE A 97 0.03 -9.96 13.56
C PHE A 97 -1.10 -9.21 14.28
N GLY A 98 -2.35 -9.67 14.17
CA GLY A 98 -3.52 -9.04 14.79
C GLY A 98 -4.09 -7.87 13.98
N ILE A 99 -3.70 -7.72 12.71
CA ILE A 99 -4.30 -6.75 11.78
C ILE A 99 -5.45 -7.45 11.05
N ASP A 100 -6.63 -7.42 11.67
CA ASP A 100 -7.81 -8.17 11.26
C ASP A 100 -9.12 -7.36 11.44
N GLY A 101 -10.27 -8.02 11.31
CA GLY A 101 -11.59 -7.41 11.42
C GLY A 101 -12.26 -7.10 10.09
N GLU A 102 -13.54 -6.74 10.13
CA GLU A 102 -14.40 -6.56 8.95
C GLU A 102 -13.90 -5.48 8.00
N SER A 103 -13.17 -4.50 8.52
CA SER A 103 -12.62 -3.38 7.73
C SER A 103 -11.23 -3.66 7.15
N PHE A 104 -10.63 -4.83 7.37
CA PHE A 104 -9.35 -5.20 6.76
C PHE A 104 -9.58 -6.02 5.48
N GLU A 105 -9.54 -5.36 4.32
CA GLU A 105 -9.79 -6.00 3.05
C GLU A 105 -8.98 -5.41 1.88
N LEU A 106 -8.77 -6.27 0.87
CA LEU A 106 -8.21 -5.91 -0.42
C LEU A 106 -9.12 -6.46 -1.53
N LYS A 107 -9.77 -5.54 -2.23
CA LYS A 107 -10.74 -5.84 -3.30
C LYS A 107 -10.21 -5.32 -4.63
N ILE A 108 -10.07 -6.22 -5.59
CA ILE A 108 -9.75 -5.88 -6.97
C ILE A 108 -11.08 -5.55 -7.64
N VAL A 109 -11.34 -4.27 -7.89
CA VAL A 109 -12.59 -3.78 -8.47
C VAL A 109 -12.56 -3.95 -9.98
N ARG A 110 -11.43 -3.60 -10.61
CA ARG A 110 -11.21 -3.75 -12.05
C ARG A 110 -9.77 -4.16 -12.31
N ARG A 111 -9.55 -5.05 -13.28
CA ARG A 111 -8.21 -5.43 -13.74
C ARG A 111 -7.67 -4.40 -14.72
N GLY A 112 -6.36 -4.17 -14.69
CA GLY A 112 -5.67 -3.27 -15.60
C GLY A 112 -4.31 -3.81 -16.03
N MET A 113 -4.00 -3.63 -17.31
CA MET A 113 -2.77 -4.12 -17.92
C MET A 113 -2.19 -3.05 -18.86
N LEU A 114 -0.87 -3.06 -19.03
CA LEU A 114 -0.22 -2.23 -20.03
C LEU A 114 -0.76 -2.52 -21.45
N PRO A 115 -0.77 -1.53 -22.36
CA PRO A 115 -0.29 -0.15 -22.16
C PRO A 115 -1.30 0.78 -21.48
N GLY A 116 -2.58 0.43 -21.44
CA GLY A 116 -3.66 1.33 -21.00
C GLY A 116 -3.84 1.43 -19.48
N GLY A 117 -3.34 0.46 -18.72
CA GLY A 117 -3.60 0.35 -17.28
C GLY A 117 -5.10 0.16 -17.03
N GLY A 118 -5.71 1.08 -16.30
CA GLY A 118 -7.16 1.11 -16.06
C GLY A 118 -7.64 0.17 -14.95
N GLY A 119 -6.76 -0.51 -14.22
CA GLY A 119 -7.15 -1.30 -13.07
C GLY A 119 -7.58 -0.41 -11.91
N GLU A 120 -8.36 -0.98 -11.00
CA GLU A 120 -8.80 -0.31 -9.78
C GLU A 120 -8.81 -1.33 -8.63
N VAL A 121 -8.20 -0.92 -7.52
CA VAL A 121 -8.08 -1.72 -6.31
C VAL A 121 -8.49 -0.88 -5.13
N PHE A 122 -9.38 -1.43 -4.30
CA PHE A 122 -9.76 -0.87 -3.02
C PHE A 122 -9.02 -1.61 -1.91
N PHE A 123 -8.35 -0.86 -1.04
CA PHE A 123 -7.71 -1.38 0.16
C PHE A 123 -8.24 -0.65 1.39
N SER A 124 -8.63 -1.41 2.41
CA SER A 124 -9.07 -0.87 3.70
C SER A 124 -8.28 -1.54 4.81
N CYS A 125 -7.83 -0.74 5.79
CA CYS A 125 -7.05 -1.21 6.92
C CYS A 125 -7.40 -0.46 8.21
N PRO A 126 -7.75 -1.18 9.29
CA PRO A 126 -7.98 -0.57 10.59
C PRO A 126 -6.66 -0.20 11.27
N VAL A 127 -6.73 0.76 12.19
CA VAL A 127 -5.61 1.12 13.05
C VAL A 127 -5.35 0.03 14.08
N ARG A 128 -4.07 -0.25 14.36
CA ARG A 128 -3.57 -1.15 15.39
C ARG A 128 -2.46 -0.48 16.16
N LYS A 129 -2.70 -0.30 17.47
CA LYS A 129 -1.72 0.28 18.40
C LYS A 129 -0.59 -0.69 18.76
N VAL A 130 -0.88 -1.99 18.71
CA VAL A 130 0.03 -3.07 19.12
C VAL A 130 -0.12 -4.21 18.13
N LEU A 131 1.01 -4.76 17.68
CA LEU A 131 1.05 -5.97 16.88
C LEU A 131 1.25 -7.19 17.79
N LYS A 132 0.61 -8.30 17.42
CA LYS A 132 0.85 -9.60 18.05
C LYS A 132 2.15 -10.19 17.48
N PRO A 133 3.18 -10.46 18.30
CA PRO A 133 4.37 -11.14 17.81
C PRO A 133 4.01 -12.57 17.38
N ILE A 134 4.63 -13.03 16.29
CA ILE A 134 4.45 -14.39 15.77
C ILE A 134 5.80 -15.11 15.74
N GLN A 135 5.77 -16.43 15.95
CA GLN A 135 6.93 -17.29 15.82
C GLN A 135 6.64 -18.33 14.75
N LEU A 136 7.35 -18.25 13.63
CA LEU A 136 7.22 -19.16 12.49
C LEU A 136 8.52 -19.95 12.33
N THR A 137 8.75 -20.90 13.23
CA THR A 137 9.97 -21.73 13.27
C THR A 137 9.87 -23.01 12.46
N ASP A 138 8.64 -23.45 12.16
CA ASP A 138 8.35 -24.63 11.34
C ASP A 138 7.89 -24.18 9.94
N PRO A 139 8.49 -24.66 8.84
CA PRO A 139 8.02 -24.37 7.48
C PRO A 139 6.59 -24.88 7.20
N GLY A 140 6.05 -25.76 8.04
CA GLY A 140 4.71 -26.30 7.88
C GLY A 140 4.61 -27.30 6.72
N LYS A 141 3.38 -27.59 6.28
CA LYS A 141 3.09 -28.56 5.22
C LYS A 141 2.26 -27.91 4.12
N ILE A 142 2.55 -28.24 2.86
CA ILE A 142 1.73 -27.87 1.71
C ILE A 142 0.46 -28.75 1.74
N LYS A 143 -0.72 -28.12 1.72
CA LYS A 143 -2.02 -28.80 1.67
C LYS A 143 -2.60 -28.76 0.27
#